data_AF-A0A1F6N3V8-F1
#
_entry.id   AF-A0A1F6N3V8-F1
#
_cell.length_a   1.000
_cell.length_b   1.000
_cell.length_c   1.000
_cell.angle_alpha   90.00
_cell.angle_beta   90.00
_cell.angle_gamma   90.00
#
_symmetry.space_group_name_H-M   'P 1'
#
loop_
_entity.id
_entity.type
_entity.pdbx_description
1 polymer ?
#
loop_
_entity_poly.entity_id
_entity_poly.type
_entity_poly.pdbx_seq_one_letter_code
_entity_poly.pdbx_strand_id
1 'polypeptide(L)'
;MKKIIKIIKIIALISLVFSLTIANVVLAAVIAKQTLAPGTLFKFKGDAAVYFVASDATAYPFPDQETFFSWYPSFNKVKVYEKNTIANATSKLLVTMKPGARVIKFGNDPKLYAVSQGAKLRWIVTEKVLTDLFGSSWRNYYEQLPPERLREYSISDKITDAKNFNRAAERTNVTISQELNRRKILNKETIAIDGSIIPLFKSLTEDVSGAFSPAFKPTIFYYTLKTKFSEDRITFTPVVYDSFMTVKVKDYTVEAGKSITIDIPSGDSDIPLYVFTPDGRVNTYTVRVSRIGPNNDYNLSSLTENLNDTLWPTFKPNLFVYSVRAKETENKITIKATPKDPKARLVIDNKDFSASAASSGYEKTLVKGLNTIQIQVIAENGASIKYTVEIQKPI
;
A
#
# COMPACT_ATOMS: atom_id res chain seq x y z
N MET A 1 68.76 -15.74 85.69
CA MET A 1 67.61 -16.61 86.04
C MET A 1 66.33 -15.79 85.90
N LYS A 2 65.36 -16.33 85.13
CA LYS A 2 63.91 -16.02 85.12
C LYS A 2 63.53 -14.60 84.62
N LYS A 3 63.25 -14.43 83.32
CA LYS A 3 61.90 -14.50 82.68
C LYS A 3 60.86 -13.66 83.43
N ILE A 4 60.33 -12.61 82.78
CA ILE A 4 58.92 -12.12 82.87
C ILE A 4 58.75 -10.82 82.02
N ILE A 5 57.76 -10.84 81.09
CA ILE A 5 56.99 -9.71 80.47
C ILE A 5 57.72 -8.87 79.39
N LYS A 6 57.51 -9.13 78.07
CA LYS A 6 56.38 -8.79 77.16
C LYS A 6 56.52 -7.42 76.45
N ILE A 7 56.79 -7.51 75.14
CA ILE A 7 56.18 -6.82 73.98
C ILE A 7 56.11 -5.28 74.01
N ILE A 8 56.56 -4.70 72.88
CA ILE A 8 56.26 -3.39 72.27
C ILE A 8 57.51 -2.51 72.14
N LYS A 9 57.75 -2.06 70.88
CA LYS A 9 58.77 -1.14 70.31
C LYS A 9 59.92 -1.85 69.57
N ILE A 10 60.38 -1.19 68.49
CA ILE A 10 61.38 -1.59 67.45
C ILE A 10 60.60 -2.03 66.17
N ILE A 11 60.49 -1.27 65.06
CA ILE A 11 61.43 -0.34 64.40
C ILE A 11 60.66 0.71 63.58
N ALA A 12 61.09 1.97 63.71
CA ALA A 12 60.94 2.99 62.69
C ALA A 12 62.35 3.33 62.15
N LEU A 13 62.57 3.23 60.84
CA LEU A 13 63.45 4.15 60.11
C LEU A 13 63.10 4.18 58.62
N ILE A 14 63.13 5.39 58.10
CA ILE A 14 62.61 5.95 56.85
C ILE A 14 63.51 5.62 55.65
N SER A 15 62.93 5.27 54.49
CA SER A 15 63.38 5.79 53.18
C SER A 15 62.43 5.41 52.01
N LEU A 16 62.07 6.43 51.24
CA LEU A 16 61.77 6.41 49.80
C LEU A 16 60.36 6.01 49.27
N VAL A 17 59.57 7.06 49.00
CA VAL A 17 58.58 7.20 47.91
C VAL A 17 57.46 6.14 47.85
N PHE A 18 56.30 6.48 48.43
CA PHE A 18 55.03 6.08 47.82
C PHE A 18 54.14 7.33 47.69
N SER A 19 53.95 7.69 46.43
CA SER A 19 53.19 8.82 45.93
C SER A 19 51.74 8.85 46.44
N LEU A 20 51.26 10.09 46.60
CA LEU A 20 49.89 10.48 46.88
C LEU A 20 48.82 9.54 46.29
N THR A 21 47.96 9.00 47.14
CA THR A 21 46.56 8.76 46.79
C THR A 21 45.67 9.12 47.98
N ILE A 22 45.47 10.42 48.20
CA ILE A 22 44.17 10.85 48.75
C ILE A 22 43.22 10.76 47.57
N ALA A 23 42.75 9.54 47.31
CA ALA A 23 41.57 9.36 46.50
C ALA A 23 40.41 9.94 47.32
N ASN A 24 40.01 11.16 47.00
CA ASN A 24 38.65 11.61 47.27
C ASN A 24 37.72 10.64 46.52
N VAL A 25 37.39 9.53 47.16
CA VAL A 25 36.29 8.67 46.74
C VAL A 25 35.04 9.47 47.05
N VAL A 26 34.64 10.31 46.10
CA VAL A 26 33.26 10.77 46.01
C VAL A 26 32.46 9.50 45.81
N LEU A 27 31.88 8.99 46.90
CA LEU A 27 30.89 7.94 46.84
C LEU A 27 29.67 8.55 46.13
N ALA A 28 29.67 8.50 44.81
CA ALA A 28 28.48 8.82 44.03
C ALA A 28 27.45 7.78 44.45
N ALA A 29 26.49 8.19 45.28
CA ALA A 29 25.34 7.37 45.61
C ALA A 29 24.70 6.96 44.29
N VAL A 30 24.75 5.67 43.96
CA VAL A 30 23.99 5.11 42.84
C VAL A 30 22.53 5.24 43.24
N ILE A 31 21.86 6.31 42.80
CA ILE A 31 20.43 6.47 43.02
C ILE A 31 19.76 5.39 42.16
N ALA A 32 19.20 4.38 42.81
CA ALA A 32 18.38 3.40 42.13
C ALA A 32 17.21 4.12 41.45
N LYS A 33 17.05 3.91 40.13
CA LYS A 33 15.93 4.48 39.39
C LYS A 33 14.63 3.88 39.90
N GLN A 34 13.62 4.71 40.14
CA GLN A 34 12.29 4.25 40.54
C GLN A 34 11.45 3.88 39.32
N THR A 35 10.69 2.79 39.43
CA THR A 35 9.64 2.42 38.47
C THR A 35 8.32 3.00 38.95
N LEU A 36 7.74 3.89 38.16
CA LEU A 36 6.42 4.47 38.40
C LEU A 36 5.33 3.43 38.13
N ALA A 37 4.29 3.43 38.97
CA ALA A 37 3.17 2.52 38.85
C ALA A 37 2.26 2.87 37.65
N PRO A 38 1.59 1.89 37.03
CA PRO A 38 0.55 2.12 36.02
C PRO A 38 -0.50 3.14 36.48
N GLY A 39 -0.97 3.97 35.54
CA GLY A 39 -1.90 5.06 35.82
C GLY A 39 -1.22 6.39 36.20
N THR A 40 0.10 6.39 36.42
CA THR A 40 0.83 7.61 36.77
C THR A 40 0.92 8.57 35.58
N LEU A 41 0.59 9.84 35.81
CA LEU A 41 0.87 10.95 34.89
C LEU A 41 2.11 11.70 35.36
N PHE A 42 3.06 11.91 34.46
CA PHE A 42 4.27 12.65 34.82
C PHE A 42 4.88 13.41 33.65
N LYS A 43 5.79 14.32 33.97
CA LYS A 43 6.70 14.97 33.01
C LYS A 43 8.11 15.03 33.58
N PHE A 44 9.10 15.12 32.70
CA PHE A 44 10.45 15.40 33.13
C PHE A 44 10.62 16.90 33.41
N LYS A 45 11.41 17.22 34.43
CA LYS A 45 11.79 18.61 34.71
C LYS A 45 12.55 19.19 33.51
N GLY A 46 12.15 20.38 33.07
CA GLY A 46 12.68 21.02 31.86
C GLY A 46 11.98 20.63 30.55
N ASP A 47 11.28 19.49 30.51
CA ASP A 47 10.59 19.02 29.30
C ASP A 47 9.10 19.41 29.29
N ALA A 48 8.56 19.68 28.10
CA ALA A 48 7.13 19.96 27.91
C ALA A 48 6.28 18.69 27.80
N ALA A 49 6.87 17.56 27.38
CA ALA A 49 6.14 16.31 27.15
C ALA A 49 5.57 15.73 28.44
N VAL A 50 4.27 15.41 28.41
CA VAL A 50 3.57 14.69 29.48
C VAL A 50 3.44 13.22 29.07
N TYR A 51 3.60 12.32 30.02
CA TYR A 51 3.55 10.88 29.83
C TYR A 51 2.50 10.24 30.74
N PHE A 52 1.87 9.17 30.24
CA PHE A 52 1.04 8.26 30.99
C PHE A 52 1.72 6.89 31.09
N VAL A 53 1.86 6.34 32.30
CA VAL A 53 2.38 4.99 32.50
C VAL A 53 1.25 3.98 32.31
N ALA A 54 1.35 3.12 31.29
CA ALA A 54 0.33 2.10 31.02
C ALA A 54 0.54 0.82 31.86
N SER A 55 -0.35 -0.17 31.70
CA SER A 55 -0.32 -1.42 32.47
C SER A 55 0.88 -2.32 32.17
N ASP A 56 1.61 -2.08 31.07
CA ASP A 56 2.89 -2.72 30.75
C ASP A 56 4.09 -2.03 31.42
N ALA A 57 3.84 -1.05 32.31
CA ALA A 57 4.83 -0.18 32.92
C ALA A 57 5.63 0.70 31.95
N THR A 58 5.23 0.83 30.69
CA THR A 58 5.83 1.76 29.72
C THR A 58 5.14 3.12 29.79
N ALA A 59 5.91 4.19 29.67
CA ALA A 59 5.45 5.57 29.63
C ALA A 59 5.11 6.01 28.19
N TYR A 60 3.83 6.26 27.90
CA TYR A 60 3.35 6.71 26.59
C TYR A 60 3.15 8.24 26.59
N PRO A 61 3.81 8.99 25.70
CA PRO A 61 3.66 10.44 25.64
C PRO A 61 2.30 10.87 25.09
N PHE A 62 1.79 11.98 25.63
CA PHE A 62 0.73 12.76 24.98
C PHE A 62 1.36 13.59 23.86
N PRO A 63 0.75 13.60 22.66
CA PRO A 63 1.24 14.37 21.52
C PRO A 63 1.14 15.88 21.72
N ASP A 64 0.08 16.30 22.39
CA ASP A 64 -0.41 17.67 22.42
C ASP A 64 -1.34 17.84 23.64
N GLN A 65 -1.67 19.09 23.93
CA GLN A 65 -2.48 19.46 25.08
C GLN A 65 -3.95 19.06 24.88
N GLU A 66 -4.45 19.10 23.65
CA GLU A 66 -5.81 18.79 23.24
C GLU A 66 -6.14 17.32 23.53
N THR A 67 -5.22 16.42 23.18
CA THR A 67 -5.29 15.00 23.49
C THR A 67 -5.26 14.78 24.99
N PHE A 68 -4.36 15.44 25.73
CA PHE A 68 -4.35 15.36 27.19
C PHE A 68 -5.70 15.79 27.80
N PHE A 69 -6.24 16.93 27.36
CA PHE A 69 -7.51 17.46 27.86
C PHE A 69 -8.75 16.69 27.44
N SER A 70 -8.62 15.76 26.47
CA SER A 70 -9.67 14.79 26.21
C SER A 70 -9.79 13.71 27.29
N TRP A 71 -8.68 13.41 27.99
CA TRP A 71 -8.62 12.41 29.05
C TRP A 71 -8.74 12.99 30.45
N TYR A 72 -8.11 14.14 30.68
CA TYR A 72 -7.98 14.76 32.00
C TYR A 72 -8.40 16.23 31.95
N PRO A 73 -9.10 16.77 32.97
CA PRO A 73 -9.59 18.14 32.92
C PRO A 73 -8.49 19.20 33.12
N SER A 74 -7.36 18.84 33.73
CA SER A 74 -6.25 19.75 34.02
C SER A 74 -4.94 18.99 34.26
N PHE A 75 -3.82 19.71 34.26
CA PHE A 75 -2.49 19.14 34.54
C PHE A 75 -2.22 18.86 36.02
N ASN A 76 -3.19 19.07 36.93
CA ASN A 76 -3.00 18.96 38.39
C ASN A 76 -2.56 17.55 38.84
N LYS A 77 -2.81 16.52 38.03
CA LYS A 77 -2.40 15.13 38.30
C LYS A 77 -1.00 14.80 37.77
N VAL A 78 -0.37 15.69 37.01
CA VAL A 78 0.95 15.47 36.42
C VAL A 78 2.02 15.75 37.45
N LYS A 79 2.81 14.72 37.78
CA LYS A 79 3.97 14.84 38.68
C LYS A 79 5.23 15.22 37.91
N VAL A 80 6.15 15.93 38.54
CA VAL A 80 7.45 16.31 37.93
C VAL A 80 8.54 15.44 38.51
N TYR A 81 9.35 14.83 37.64
CA TYR A 81 10.50 14.00 38.02
C TYR A 81 11.76 14.41 37.27
N GLU A 82 12.93 14.10 37.84
CA GLU A 82 14.22 14.25 37.16
C GLU A 82 14.43 13.06 36.20
N LYS A 83 14.94 13.32 34.99
CA LYS A 83 15.03 12.30 33.92
C LYS A 83 15.87 11.08 34.29
N ASN A 84 16.93 11.28 35.07
CA ASN A 84 17.82 10.21 35.52
C ASN A 84 17.25 9.37 36.67
N THR A 85 16.09 9.72 37.25
CA THR A 85 15.49 9.01 38.39
C THR A 85 14.44 7.97 38.00
N ILE A 86 13.94 7.96 36.77
CA ILE A 86 12.84 7.09 36.34
C ILE A 86 13.37 5.90 35.51
N ALA A 87 12.91 4.70 35.87
CA ALA A 87 13.28 3.44 35.22
C ALA A 87 12.34 3.02 34.08
N ASN A 88 11.11 3.53 34.04
CA ASN A 88 10.14 3.19 32.99
C ASN A 88 10.68 3.56 31.59
N ALA A 89 10.56 2.64 30.64
CA ALA A 89 10.84 2.93 29.24
C ALA A 89 9.83 3.96 28.71
N THR A 90 10.26 4.80 27.77
CA THR A 90 9.35 5.73 27.06
C THR A 90 9.02 5.15 25.69
N SER A 91 7.73 5.18 25.34
CA SER A 91 7.25 4.72 24.04
C SER A 91 7.37 5.80 22.98
N LYS A 92 7.60 5.39 21.72
CA LYS A 92 7.43 6.26 20.54
C LYS A 92 5.96 6.34 20.10
N LEU A 93 5.11 5.40 20.54
CA LEU A 93 3.67 5.40 20.29
C LEU A 93 2.98 6.39 21.22
N LEU A 94 2.03 7.15 20.68
CA LEU A 94 1.39 8.23 21.44
C LEU A 94 0.00 7.81 21.93
N VAL A 95 -0.41 8.48 23.00
CA VAL A 95 -1.80 8.45 23.46
C VAL A 95 -2.68 9.13 22.40
N THR A 96 -3.84 8.55 22.10
CA THR A 96 -4.82 9.06 21.14
C THR A 96 -5.97 9.77 21.86
N MET A 97 -6.77 10.54 21.12
CA MET A 97 -7.93 11.26 21.63
C MET A 97 -8.91 10.30 22.33
N LYS A 98 -9.43 10.70 23.50
CA LYS A 98 -10.39 9.89 24.24
C LYS A 98 -11.63 9.59 23.37
N PRO A 99 -12.01 8.31 23.22
CA PRO A 99 -13.20 7.94 22.46
C PRO A 99 -14.45 8.69 22.91
N GLY A 100 -15.28 9.13 21.96
CA GLY A 100 -16.55 9.82 22.19
C GLY A 100 -16.44 11.23 22.80
N ALA A 101 -15.23 11.74 23.08
CA ALA A 101 -15.03 13.01 23.76
C ALA A 101 -15.11 14.21 22.81
N ARG A 102 -14.33 14.18 21.71
CA ARG A 102 -14.13 15.29 20.77
C ARG A 102 -14.60 14.94 19.35
N VAL A 103 -14.82 15.99 18.56
CA VAL A 103 -14.92 15.94 17.10
C VAL A 103 -13.57 16.37 16.56
N ILE A 104 -12.94 15.55 15.73
CA ILE A 104 -11.58 15.84 15.26
C ILE A 104 -11.51 15.95 13.74
N LYS A 105 -10.57 16.76 13.27
CA LYS A 105 -10.22 16.94 11.85
C LYS A 105 -8.70 16.91 11.71
N PHE A 106 -8.22 16.49 10.55
CA PHE A 106 -6.79 16.46 10.23
C PHE A 106 -6.47 17.45 9.10
N GLY A 107 -5.67 18.48 9.39
CA GLY A 107 -5.27 19.48 8.41
C GLY A 107 -6.43 20.06 7.60
N ASN A 108 -6.34 19.96 6.27
CA ASN A 108 -7.36 20.45 5.33
C ASN A 108 -8.43 19.41 4.95
N ASP A 109 -8.46 18.23 5.56
CA ASP A 109 -9.50 17.21 5.27
C ASP A 109 -10.91 17.82 5.48
N PRO A 110 -11.81 17.82 4.48
CA PRO A 110 -13.16 18.35 4.66
C PRO A 110 -13.99 17.56 5.68
N LYS A 111 -13.57 16.36 6.08
CA LYS A 111 -14.32 15.47 6.96
C LYS A 111 -14.09 15.79 8.45
N LEU A 112 -15.17 15.65 9.22
CA LEU A 112 -15.16 15.65 10.67
C LEU A 112 -15.37 14.23 11.19
N TYR A 113 -14.58 13.83 12.17
CA TYR A 113 -14.58 12.46 12.70
C TYR A 113 -14.96 12.44 14.18
N ALA A 114 -15.79 11.47 14.55
CA ALA A 114 -15.86 11.02 15.94
C ALA A 114 -14.84 9.90 16.15
N VAL A 115 -14.29 9.82 17.36
CA VAL A 115 -13.35 8.76 17.73
C VAL A 115 -14.10 7.67 18.50
N SER A 116 -14.03 6.42 18.03
CA SER A 116 -14.52 5.24 18.73
C SER A 116 -13.37 4.50 19.42
N GLN A 117 -13.71 3.60 20.33
CA GLN A 117 -12.73 2.78 21.04
C GLN A 117 -11.73 2.07 20.10
N GLY A 118 -10.46 2.05 20.50
CA GLY A 118 -9.35 1.54 19.70
C GLY A 118 -8.86 2.52 18.62
N ALA A 119 -8.92 3.82 18.89
CA ALA A 119 -8.55 4.90 17.97
C ALA A 119 -9.19 4.77 16.58
N LYS A 120 -10.48 4.48 16.50
CA LYS A 120 -11.19 4.35 15.22
C LYS A 120 -11.88 5.66 14.85
N LEU A 121 -11.52 6.27 13.72
CA LEU A 121 -12.20 7.43 13.17
C LEU A 121 -13.46 7.00 12.43
N ARG A 122 -14.57 7.62 12.79
CA ARG A 122 -15.85 7.45 12.12
C ARG A 122 -16.29 8.79 11.54
N TRP A 123 -16.33 8.87 10.21
CA TRP A 123 -16.72 10.09 9.52
C TRP A 123 -18.17 10.45 9.81
N ILE A 124 -18.42 11.65 10.28
CA ILE A 124 -19.75 12.22 10.49
C ILE A 124 -20.20 12.85 9.17
N VAL A 125 -21.21 12.25 8.52
CA VAL A 125 -21.49 12.53 7.11
C VAL A 125 -22.16 13.89 6.89
N THR A 126 -22.96 14.37 7.84
CA THR A 126 -23.69 15.64 7.71
C THR A 126 -23.60 16.48 8.98
N GLU A 127 -23.76 17.81 8.81
CA GLU A 127 -23.81 18.74 9.95
C GLU A 127 -25.00 18.43 10.87
N LYS A 128 -26.11 17.94 10.33
CA LYS A 128 -27.25 17.48 11.15
C LYS A 128 -26.86 16.35 12.10
N VAL A 129 -26.17 15.32 11.61
CA VAL A 129 -25.71 14.21 12.47
C VAL A 129 -24.70 14.72 13.50
N LEU A 130 -23.83 15.66 13.12
CA LEU A 130 -22.89 16.29 14.03
C LEU A 130 -23.60 17.03 15.18
N THR A 131 -24.61 17.85 14.87
CA THR A 131 -25.40 18.58 15.87
C THR A 131 -26.25 17.64 16.72
N ASP A 132 -26.77 16.55 16.16
CA ASP A 132 -27.55 15.55 16.90
C ASP A 132 -26.65 14.80 17.92
N LEU A 133 -25.36 14.59 17.60
CA LEU A 133 -24.40 13.88 18.48
C LEU A 133 -23.72 14.80 19.51
N PHE A 134 -23.33 16.01 19.10
CA PHE A 134 -22.49 16.91 19.90
C PHE A 134 -23.21 18.20 20.34
N GLY A 135 -24.47 18.38 19.95
CA GLY A 135 -25.27 19.57 20.24
C GLY A 135 -24.96 20.74 19.30
N SER A 136 -25.72 21.82 19.44
CA SER A 136 -25.49 23.07 18.69
C SER A 136 -24.14 23.71 18.99
N SER A 137 -23.59 23.49 20.20
CA SER A 137 -22.26 23.94 20.62
C SER A 137 -21.15 22.94 20.30
N TRP A 138 -21.31 22.09 19.27
CA TRP A 138 -20.33 21.06 18.92
C TRP A 138 -18.91 21.62 18.70
N ARG A 139 -18.80 22.89 18.29
CA ARG A 139 -17.53 23.62 18.11
C ARG A 139 -16.69 23.70 19.38
N ASN A 140 -17.30 23.62 20.57
CA ASN A 140 -16.57 23.55 21.84
C ASN A 140 -15.88 22.19 22.05
N TYR A 141 -16.24 21.19 21.24
CA TYR A 141 -15.63 19.86 21.23
C TYR A 141 -14.77 19.62 19.99
N TYR A 142 -14.64 20.62 19.11
CA TYR A 142 -13.85 20.54 17.89
C TYR A 142 -12.37 20.68 18.20
N GLU A 143 -11.57 19.78 17.67
CA GLU A 143 -10.12 19.87 17.70
C GLU A 143 -9.57 19.64 16.29
N GLN A 144 -8.68 20.52 15.85
CA GLN A 144 -7.92 20.32 14.61
C GLN A 144 -6.56 19.75 14.96
N LEU A 145 -6.34 18.50 14.55
CA LEU A 145 -5.05 17.83 14.71
C LEU A 145 -4.21 18.01 13.44
N PRO A 146 -2.88 18.02 13.55
CA PRO A 146 -2.01 18.12 12.39
C PRO A 146 -2.09 16.82 11.55
N PRO A 147 -1.90 16.86 10.22
CA PRO A 147 -2.17 15.72 9.32
C PRO A 147 -1.45 14.42 9.71
N GLU A 148 -0.22 14.51 10.20
CA GLU A 148 0.61 13.37 10.61
C GLU A 148 0.00 12.58 11.77
N ARG A 149 -0.89 13.19 12.56
CA ARG A 149 -1.61 12.51 13.66
C ARG A 149 -2.63 11.49 13.16
N LEU A 150 -3.04 11.55 11.89
CA LEU A 150 -3.98 10.58 11.29
C LEU A 150 -3.45 9.15 11.42
N ARG A 151 -2.12 9.02 11.40
CA ARG A 151 -1.37 7.77 11.47
C ARG A 151 -1.68 6.91 12.70
N GLU A 152 -2.15 7.54 13.77
CA GLU A 152 -2.41 6.86 15.04
C GLU A 152 -3.83 6.32 15.18
N TYR A 153 -4.65 6.56 14.15
CA TYR A 153 -6.03 6.15 14.10
C TYR A 153 -6.28 5.25 12.88
N SER A 154 -7.32 4.43 12.95
CA SER A 154 -7.81 3.64 11.82
C SER A 154 -9.18 4.14 11.37
N ILE A 155 -9.49 4.09 10.07
CA ILE A 155 -10.83 4.47 9.57
C ILE A 155 -11.81 3.33 9.83
N SER A 156 -13.02 3.66 10.27
CA SER A 156 -14.13 2.73 10.46
C SER A 156 -15.41 3.29 9.82
N ASP A 157 -16.53 2.57 9.99
CA ASP A 157 -17.78 2.88 9.33
C ASP A 157 -18.23 4.31 9.60
N LYS A 158 -18.69 5.00 8.56
CA LYS A 158 -19.26 6.35 8.67
C LYS A 158 -20.50 6.37 9.57
N ILE A 159 -20.82 7.54 10.10
CA ILE A 159 -22.01 7.82 10.90
C ILE A 159 -22.98 8.63 10.04
N THR A 160 -24.01 7.96 9.54
CA THR A 160 -25.07 8.55 8.72
C THR A 160 -26.31 8.94 9.53
N ASP A 161 -26.48 8.33 10.71
CA ASP A 161 -27.55 8.63 11.67
C ASP A 161 -26.93 8.66 13.08
N ALA A 162 -27.35 9.61 13.92
CA ALA A 162 -26.88 9.76 15.30
C ALA A 162 -27.14 8.50 16.15
N LYS A 163 -28.14 7.68 15.80
CA LYS A 163 -28.41 6.39 16.45
C LYS A 163 -27.30 5.37 16.27
N ASN A 164 -26.46 5.49 15.23
CA ASN A 164 -25.35 4.57 14.97
C ASN A 164 -24.11 4.85 15.83
N PHE A 165 -24.12 5.89 16.66
CA PHE A 165 -22.98 6.27 17.47
C PHE A 165 -23.39 6.82 18.84
N ASN A 166 -23.08 6.09 19.90
CA ASN A 166 -23.35 6.53 21.27
C ASN A 166 -22.07 7.03 21.94
N ARG A 167 -21.90 8.36 22.00
CA ARG A 167 -20.73 9.00 22.62
C ARG A 167 -20.50 8.60 24.08
N ALA A 168 -21.57 8.41 24.85
CA ALA A 168 -21.45 8.04 26.25
C ALA A 168 -20.93 6.61 26.37
N ALA A 169 -21.47 5.68 25.57
CA ALA A 169 -21.00 4.30 25.51
C ALA A 169 -19.52 4.20 25.11
N GLU A 170 -19.08 5.01 24.14
CA GLU A 170 -17.67 5.08 23.75
C GLU A 170 -16.76 5.52 24.90
N ARG A 171 -17.26 6.37 25.81
CA ARG A 171 -16.51 6.89 26.97
C ARG A 171 -16.53 5.98 28.20
N THR A 172 -17.48 5.06 28.29
CA THR A 172 -17.68 4.19 29.46
C THR A 172 -16.61 3.12 29.53
N ASN A 173 -15.99 2.94 30.71
CA ASN A 173 -14.96 1.92 30.97
C ASN A 173 -13.80 1.95 29.95
N VAL A 174 -13.32 3.16 29.64
CA VAL A 174 -12.14 3.36 28.80
C VAL A 174 -11.06 4.09 29.58
N THR A 175 -9.96 3.39 29.85
CA THR A 175 -8.67 3.95 30.25
C THR A 175 -7.71 3.98 29.07
N ILE A 176 -6.62 4.75 29.18
CA ILE A 176 -5.57 4.79 28.17
C ILE A 176 -4.97 3.39 27.97
N SER A 177 -4.74 2.61 29.03
CA SER A 177 -4.24 1.24 28.88
C SER A 177 -5.20 0.32 28.13
N GLN A 178 -6.51 0.43 28.36
CA GLN A 178 -7.49 -0.35 27.61
C GLN A 178 -7.60 0.10 26.15
N GLU A 179 -7.37 1.39 25.86
CA GLU A 179 -7.29 1.92 24.50
C GLU A 179 -6.07 1.33 23.75
N LEU A 180 -4.90 1.39 24.37
CA LEU A 180 -3.66 0.82 23.85
C LEU A 180 -3.78 -0.70 23.65
N ASN A 181 -4.44 -1.40 24.57
CA ASN A 181 -4.71 -2.84 24.44
C ASN A 181 -5.64 -3.16 23.26
N ARG A 182 -6.69 -2.35 23.03
CA ARG A 182 -7.58 -2.52 21.86
C ARG A 182 -6.86 -2.30 20.53
N ARG A 183 -5.82 -1.45 20.53
CA ARG A 183 -4.88 -1.26 19.41
C ARG A 183 -3.81 -2.35 19.32
N LYS A 184 -3.80 -3.33 20.23
CA LYS A 184 -2.81 -4.41 20.35
C LYS A 184 -1.38 -3.89 20.57
N ILE A 185 -1.25 -2.81 21.33
CA ILE A 185 0.05 -2.18 21.67
C ILE A 185 0.63 -2.78 22.96
N LEU A 186 -0.21 -3.08 23.96
CA LEU A 186 0.24 -3.64 25.24
C LEU A 186 0.46 -5.15 25.14
N ASN A 187 1.40 -5.67 25.93
CA ASN A 187 1.74 -7.10 26.04
C ASN A 187 2.09 -7.78 24.71
N LYS A 188 2.86 -7.09 23.85
CA LYS A 188 3.55 -7.75 22.76
C LYS A 188 4.72 -8.54 23.36
N GLU A 189 4.61 -9.87 23.39
CA GLU A 189 5.75 -10.73 23.65
C GLU A 189 6.94 -10.25 22.80
N THR A 190 8.04 -10.09 23.50
CA THR A 190 9.30 -9.51 23.05
C THR A 190 9.74 -10.11 21.71
N ILE A 191 9.67 -9.32 20.63
CA ILE A 191 10.63 -9.46 19.54
C ILE A 191 11.41 -8.15 19.50
N ALA A 192 12.50 -8.16 20.26
CA ALA A 192 13.52 -7.14 20.21
C ALA A 192 14.27 -7.25 18.88
N ILE A 193 14.11 -6.28 17.99
CA ILE A 193 15.09 -5.97 16.93
C ILE A 193 15.12 -4.45 16.78
N ASP A 194 16.20 -3.84 17.27
CA ASP A 194 16.69 -2.49 16.96
C ASP A 194 15.68 -1.44 16.45
N GLY A 195 14.67 -1.13 17.27
CA GLY A 195 14.18 0.23 17.53
C GLY A 195 13.52 1.07 16.43
N SER A 196 13.45 0.61 15.18
CA SER A 196 12.75 1.29 14.08
C SER A 196 12.09 0.28 13.13
N ILE A 197 10.80 0.00 13.34
CA ILE A 197 9.98 -0.69 12.35
C ILE A 197 9.90 0.21 11.11
N ILE A 198 10.44 -0.15 9.95
CA ILE A 198 10.34 0.66 8.74
C ILE A 198 9.17 0.11 7.91
N PRO A 199 8.22 0.94 7.43
CA PRO A 199 7.08 0.46 6.65
C PRO A 199 7.52 0.06 5.23
N LEU A 200 8.23 -1.05 5.08
CA LEU A 200 8.67 -1.55 3.77
C LEU A 200 8.00 -2.87 3.45
N PHE A 201 7.74 -3.08 2.16
CA PHE A 201 7.46 -4.42 1.67
C PHE A 201 8.74 -5.26 1.76
N LYS A 202 8.62 -6.47 2.30
CA LYS A 202 9.66 -7.51 2.24
C LYS A 202 9.76 -8.08 0.83
N SER A 203 8.61 -8.31 0.19
CA SER A 203 8.50 -8.63 -1.22
C SER A 203 7.19 -8.08 -1.79
N LEU A 204 7.20 -7.79 -3.08
CA LEU A 204 6.02 -7.45 -3.85
C LEU A 204 6.13 -8.20 -5.17
N THR A 205 5.11 -8.97 -5.52
CA THR A 205 5.05 -9.70 -6.80
C THR A 205 3.74 -9.42 -7.52
N GLU A 206 3.77 -9.65 -8.82
CA GLU A 206 2.73 -9.44 -9.81
C GLU A 206 2.46 -10.74 -10.62
N ASP A 207 1.28 -10.85 -11.25
CA ASP A 207 0.87 -12.02 -12.06
C ASP A 207 0.75 -11.74 -13.57
N VAL A 208 1.24 -10.59 -14.02
CA VAL A 208 1.22 -10.20 -15.44
C VAL A 208 2.53 -10.57 -16.13
N SER A 209 2.54 -10.54 -17.47
CA SER A 209 3.73 -10.89 -18.27
C SER A 209 4.84 -9.84 -18.25
N GLY A 210 4.53 -8.60 -17.87
CA GLY A 210 5.53 -7.58 -17.56
C GLY A 210 6.23 -7.85 -16.23
N ALA A 211 7.46 -7.35 -16.07
CA ALA A 211 8.18 -7.38 -14.81
C ALA A 211 8.40 -5.95 -14.29
N PHE A 212 8.44 -5.77 -12.97
CA PHE A 212 8.83 -4.50 -12.37
C PHE A 212 10.18 -4.01 -12.91
N SER A 213 10.21 -2.74 -13.32
CA SER A 213 11.41 -2.03 -13.71
C SER A 213 11.55 -0.76 -12.86
N PRO A 214 12.60 -0.66 -12.01
CA PRO A 214 13.62 -1.68 -11.77
C PRO A 214 13.06 -2.93 -11.05
N ALA A 215 13.82 -4.04 -11.06
CA ALA A 215 13.43 -5.23 -10.28
C ALA A 215 13.21 -4.86 -8.80
N PHE A 216 12.22 -5.51 -8.17
CA PHE A 216 11.78 -5.13 -6.83
C PHE A 216 12.93 -5.14 -5.81
N LYS A 217 13.04 -4.03 -5.09
CA LYS A 217 13.93 -3.86 -3.93
C LYS A 217 13.17 -3.04 -2.88
N PRO A 218 13.11 -3.45 -1.61
CA PRO A 218 12.31 -2.79 -0.57
C PRO A 218 12.50 -1.26 -0.48
N THR A 219 13.67 -0.73 -0.84
CA THR A 219 14.01 0.69 -0.73
C THR A 219 13.76 1.52 -1.99
N ILE A 220 13.18 0.94 -3.04
CA ILE A 220 12.78 1.64 -4.27
C ILE A 220 11.27 1.87 -4.21
N PHE A 221 10.82 3.11 -4.41
CA PHE A 221 9.42 3.50 -4.22
C PHE A 221 8.68 3.79 -5.52
N TYR A 222 9.35 3.69 -6.66
CA TYR A 222 8.75 3.91 -7.97
C TYR A 222 9.14 2.79 -8.92
N TYR A 223 8.14 2.13 -9.49
CA TYR A 223 8.30 1.05 -10.45
C TYR A 223 7.47 1.33 -11.68
N THR A 224 7.95 0.85 -12.81
CA THR A 224 7.21 0.81 -14.05
C THR A 224 6.96 -0.65 -14.44
N LEU A 225 5.83 -0.91 -15.08
CA LEU A 225 5.41 -2.23 -15.52
C LEU A 225 4.67 -2.06 -16.86
N LYS A 226 4.98 -2.87 -17.87
CA LYS A 226 4.26 -2.85 -19.15
C LYS A 226 3.43 -4.12 -19.29
N THR A 227 2.16 -3.99 -19.65
CA THR A 227 1.25 -5.13 -19.80
C THR A 227 0.65 -5.18 -21.20
N LYS A 228 0.18 -6.36 -21.59
CA LYS A 228 -0.50 -6.60 -22.87
C LYS A 228 -1.93 -6.10 -22.81
N PHE A 229 -2.52 -5.85 -23.99
CA PHE A 229 -3.93 -5.49 -24.08
C PHE A 229 -4.87 -6.53 -23.42
N SER A 230 -4.56 -7.82 -23.45
CA SER A 230 -5.38 -8.86 -22.82
C SER A 230 -5.31 -8.90 -21.28
N GLU A 231 -4.35 -8.22 -20.66
CA GLU A 231 -4.15 -8.18 -19.21
C GLU A 231 -4.90 -6.97 -18.65
N ASP A 232 -6.21 -7.11 -18.45
CA ASP A 232 -7.09 -6.05 -17.94
C ASP A 232 -7.11 -5.91 -16.42
N ARG A 233 -6.43 -6.82 -15.75
CA ARG A 233 -6.29 -6.88 -14.30
C ARG A 233 -4.86 -7.24 -13.96
N ILE A 234 -4.46 -6.85 -12.76
CA ILE A 234 -3.19 -7.23 -12.14
C ILE A 234 -3.44 -7.66 -10.71
N THR A 235 -2.79 -8.75 -10.32
CA THR A 235 -2.80 -9.26 -8.95
C THR A 235 -1.48 -8.96 -8.28
N PHE A 236 -1.52 -8.20 -7.19
CA PHE A 236 -0.35 -7.99 -6.34
C PHE A 236 -0.37 -8.94 -5.16
N THR A 237 0.79 -9.50 -4.81
CA THR A 237 0.99 -10.25 -3.56
C THR A 237 2.03 -9.52 -2.68
N PRO A 238 1.59 -8.53 -1.89
CA PRO A 238 2.48 -7.81 -0.99
C PRO A 238 2.79 -8.63 0.27
N VAL A 239 4.08 -8.74 0.61
CA VAL A 239 4.55 -9.32 1.87
C VAL A 239 5.29 -8.23 2.65
N VAL A 240 5.02 -8.13 3.94
CA VAL A 240 5.65 -7.19 4.87
C VAL A 240 6.63 -7.91 5.79
N TYR A 241 7.56 -7.17 6.39
CA TYR A 241 8.53 -7.75 7.33
C TYR A 241 7.91 -8.21 8.65
N ASP A 242 6.80 -7.58 9.04
CA ASP A 242 6.13 -7.80 10.32
C ASP A 242 4.61 -7.85 10.09
N SER A 243 3.95 -8.86 10.65
CA SER A 243 2.52 -9.15 10.46
C SER A 243 1.57 -8.12 11.08
N PHE A 244 2.08 -7.22 11.93
CA PHE A 244 1.32 -6.11 12.49
C PHE A 244 1.28 -4.90 11.54
N MET A 245 2.07 -4.89 10.46
CA MET A 245 1.96 -3.87 9.42
C MET A 245 0.64 -4.04 8.65
N THR A 246 0.04 -2.92 8.27
CA THR A 246 -1.15 -2.92 7.40
C THR A 246 -0.72 -2.59 5.98
N VAL A 247 -1.27 -3.32 5.01
CA VAL A 247 -1.07 -3.04 3.59
C VAL A 247 -2.33 -2.46 2.99
N LYS A 248 -2.18 -1.44 2.15
CA LYS A 248 -3.25 -1.02 1.23
C LYS A 248 -2.76 -1.00 -0.21
N VAL A 249 -3.63 -1.41 -1.13
CA VAL A 249 -3.40 -1.27 -2.57
C VAL A 249 -4.55 -0.42 -3.11
N LYS A 250 -4.24 0.78 -3.62
CA LYS A 250 -5.22 1.86 -3.78
C LYS A 250 -5.94 2.10 -2.44
N ASP A 251 -7.27 2.00 -2.44
CA ASP A 251 -8.12 2.20 -1.27
C ASP A 251 -8.43 0.90 -0.50
N TYR A 252 -7.98 -0.26 -1.01
CA TYR A 252 -8.31 -1.57 -0.44
C TYR A 252 -7.28 -2.01 0.61
N THR A 253 -7.74 -2.37 1.80
CA THR A 253 -6.90 -3.01 2.82
C THR A 253 -6.67 -4.47 2.46
N VAL A 254 -5.40 -4.89 2.45
CA VAL A 254 -4.96 -6.25 2.12
C VAL A 254 -4.31 -6.86 3.35
N GLU A 255 -4.71 -8.08 3.69
CA GLU A 255 -4.00 -8.85 4.72
C GLU A 255 -2.58 -9.17 4.25
N ALA A 256 -1.59 -9.00 5.12
CA ALA A 256 -0.19 -9.25 4.81
C ALA A 256 0.02 -10.64 4.19
N GLY A 257 0.66 -10.69 3.01
CA GLY A 257 0.92 -11.94 2.28
C GLY A 257 -0.27 -12.50 1.49
N LYS A 258 -1.44 -11.86 1.55
CA LYS A 258 -2.58 -12.20 0.67
C LYS A 258 -2.50 -11.40 -0.62
N SER A 259 -3.04 -11.99 -1.68
CA SER A 259 -3.11 -11.36 -2.98
C SER A 259 -4.34 -10.45 -3.11
N ILE A 260 -4.22 -9.39 -3.90
CA ILE A 260 -5.34 -8.56 -4.32
C ILE A 260 -5.28 -8.33 -5.82
N THR A 261 -6.42 -8.49 -6.49
CA THR A 261 -6.57 -8.21 -7.92
C THR A 261 -7.25 -6.86 -8.11
N ILE A 262 -6.73 -6.06 -9.04
CA ILE A 262 -7.28 -4.76 -9.41
C ILE A 262 -7.41 -4.64 -10.92
N ASP A 263 -8.42 -3.91 -11.38
CA ASP A 263 -8.58 -3.57 -12.79
C ASP A 263 -7.58 -2.47 -13.20
N ILE A 264 -7.05 -2.60 -14.41
CA ILE A 264 -6.14 -1.65 -15.05
C ILE A 264 -6.68 -1.25 -16.43
N PRO A 265 -7.15 -0.01 -16.65
CA PRO A 265 -7.58 0.44 -17.97
C PRO A 265 -6.41 0.45 -18.97
N SER A 266 -6.70 0.48 -20.27
CA SER A 266 -5.67 0.71 -21.29
C SER A 266 -5.00 2.07 -21.11
N GLY A 267 -3.70 2.16 -21.38
CA GLY A 267 -2.89 3.35 -21.16
C GLY A 267 -2.12 3.28 -19.84
N ASP A 268 -1.67 4.44 -19.37
CA ASP A 268 -0.91 4.55 -18.13
C ASP A 268 -1.82 4.66 -16.91
N SER A 269 -1.53 3.88 -15.87
CA SER A 269 -2.22 3.88 -14.59
C SER A 269 -1.21 3.85 -13.45
N ASP A 270 -1.23 4.85 -12.58
CA ASP A 270 -0.43 4.86 -11.36
C ASP A 270 -1.23 4.19 -10.23
N ILE A 271 -0.64 3.13 -9.68
CA ILE A 271 -1.24 2.34 -8.61
C ILE A 271 -0.42 2.58 -7.35
N PRO A 272 -0.95 3.30 -6.35
CA PRO A 272 -0.26 3.46 -5.08
C PRO A 272 -0.48 2.23 -4.20
N LEU A 273 0.61 1.75 -3.60
CA LEU A 273 0.61 0.73 -2.57
C LEU A 273 1.20 1.32 -1.30
N TYR A 274 0.53 1.12 -0.18
CA TYR A 274 0.90 1.69 1.11
C TYR A 274 1.26 0.58 2.08
N VAL A 275 2.37 0.76 2.79
CA VAL A 275 2.70 -0.05 3.97
C VAL A 275 2.61 0.87 5.17
N PHE A 276 1.81 0.49 6.16
CA PHE A 276 1.68 1.22 7.41
C PHE A 276 2.30 0.40 8.52
N THR A 277 3.14 1.01 9.33
CA THR A 277 3.54 0.46 10.63
C THR A 277 2.41 0.64 11.65
N PRO A 278 2.43 -0.13 12.76
CA PRO A 278 1.47 0.07 13.87
C PRO A 278 1.52 1.47 14.51
N ASP A 279 2.67 2.16 14.40
CA ASP A 279 2.84 3.56 14.83
C ASP A 279 2.40 4.59 13.78
N GLY A 280 1.85 4.12 12.67
CA GLY A 280 1.23 4.90 11.63
C GLY A 280 2.16 5.44 10.54
N ARG A 281 3.48 5.32 10.70
CA ARG A 281 4.40 5.68 9.62
C ARG A 281 4.03 4.90 8.36
N VAL A 282 4.07 5.60 7.23
CA VAL A 282 3.69 5.05 5.94
C VAL A 282 4.82 5.24 4.94
N ASN A 283 5.09 4.21 4.14
CA ASN A 283 5.75 4.41 2.85
C ASN A 283 4.75 4.10 1.74
N THR A 284 4.91 4.85 0.65
CA THR A 284 4.12 4.68 -0.57
C THR A 284 5.02 4.17 -1.66
N TYR A 285 4.63 3.07 -2.29
CA TYR A 285 5.21 2.56 -3.51
C TYR A 285 4.25 2.90 -4.66
N THR A 286 4.76 3.52 -5.71
CA THR A 286 3.98 3.79 -6.92
C THR A 286 4.38 2.79 -8.00
N VAL A 287 3.41 2.00 -8.46
CA VAL A 287 3.57 1.15 -9.64
C VAL A 287 2.84 1.82 -10.80
N ARG A 288 3.60 2.38 -11.74
CA ARG A 288 3.06 2.88 -13.01
C ARG A 288 2.92 1.72 -13.98
N VAL A 289 1.69 1.33 -14.26
CA VAL A 289 1.36 0.29 -15.23
C VAL A 289 1.02 0.96 -16.56
N SER A 290 1.81 0.68 -17.59
CA SER A 290 1.55 1.06 -18.97
C SER A 290 0.93 -0.12 -19.71
N ARG A 291 -0.40 -0.22 -19.67
CA ARG A 291 -1.14 -1.26 -20.40
C ARG A 291 -1.26 -0.85 -21.86
N ILE A 292 -0.66 -1.63 -22.74
CA ILE A 292 -0.70 -1.36 -24.18
C ILE A 292 -2.18 -1.43 -24.64
N GLY A 293 -2.61 -0.43 -25.40
CA GLY A 293 -3.94 -0.40 -26.00
C GLY A 293 -4.13 -1.47 -27.08
N PRO A 294 -5.35 -1.69 -27.56
CA PRO A 294 -5.59 -2.63 -28.65
C PRO A 294 -4.89 -2.15 -29.92
N ASN A 295 -4.22 -3.06 -30.64
CA ASN A 295 -3.66 -2.74 -31.94
C ASN A 295 -4.78 -2.36 -32.94
N ASN A 296 -4.48 -1.41 -33.83
CA ASN A 296 -5.37 -0.91 -34.86
C ASN A 296 -4.93 -1.30 -36.29
N ASP A 297 -3.87 -2.10 -36.45
CA ASP A 297 -3.41 -2.54 -37.77
C ASP A 297 -4.28 -3.68 -38.31
N TYR A 298 -5.21 -3.31 -39.19
CA TYR A 298 -6.10 -4.23 -39.89
C TYR A 298 -5.57 -4.63 -41.28
N ASN A 299 -4.31 -4.37 -41.64
CA ASN A 299 -3.83 -4.71 -42.99
C ASN A 299 -3.46 -6.19 -43.12
N LEU A 300 -3.49 -6.72 -44.34
CA LEU A 300 -2.81 -7.98 -44.68
C LEU A 300 -1.30 -7.77 -44.85
N SER A 301 -0.49 -8.72 -44.41
CA SER A 301 0.94 -8.83 -44.76
C SER A 301 1.17 -9.69 -46.01
N SER A 302 0.25 -10.59 -46.33
CA SER A 302 0.28 -11.40 -47.56
C SER A 302 -1.12 -11.74 -48.06
N LEU A 303 -1.25 -11.85 -49.38
CA LEU A 303 -2.39 -12.47 -50.06
C LEU A 303 -1.85 -13.28 -51.23
N THR A 304 -2.09 -14.59 -51.22
CA THR A 304 -1.67 -15.50 -52.30
C THR A 304 -2.79 -16.46 -52.69
N GLU A 305 -2.64 -17.04 -53.88
CA GLU A 305 -3.58 -17.99 -54.47
C GLU A 305 -2.83 -19.10 -55.23
N ASN A 306 -3.57 -20.04 -55.85
CA ASN A 306 -3.02 -21.27 -56.42
C ASN A 306 -3.44 -21.55 -57.89
N LEU A 307 -4.00 -20.57 -58.58
CA LEU A 307 -4.28 -20.59 -60.01
C LEU A 307 -2.97 -20.41 -60.80
N ASN A 308 -3.05 -20.64 -62.10
CA ASN A 308 -1.90 -20.49 -63.00
C ASN A 308 -1.62 -19.03 -63.40
N ASP A 309 -2.62 -18.15 -63.35
CA ASP A 309 -2.42 -16.72 -63.59
C ASP A 309 -1.95 -16.04 -62.30
N THR A 310 -1.62 -14.75 -62.36
CA THR A 310 -1.15 -13.98 -61.20
C THR A 310 -2.20 -12.96 -60.76
N LEU A 311 -2.37 -12.81 -59.44
CA LEU A 311 -3.12 -11.69 -58.88
C LEU A 311 -2.62 -10.34 -59.43
N TRP A 312 -3.54 -9.56 -59.97
CA TRP A 312 -3.29 -8.23 -60.48
C TRP A 312 -4.16 -7.18 -59.77
N PRO A 313 -3.59 -6.06 -59.30
CA PRO A 313 -2.16 -5.78 -59.21
C PRO A 313 -1.41 -6.74 -58.27
N THR A 314 -0.08 -6.81 -58.37
CA THR A 314 0.73 -7.53 -57.37
C THR A 314 0.38 -7.03 -55.97
N PHE A 315 0.27 -7.97 -55.00
CA PHE A 315 -0.19 -7.64 -53.66
C PHE A 315 0.58 -6.48 -53.03
N LYS A 316 -0.17 -5.48 -52.59
CA LYS A 316 0.29 -4.37 -51.76
C LYS A 316 -0.75 -4.10 -50.68
N PRO A 317 -0.40 -3.98 -49.40
CA PRO A 317 -1.37 -3.88 -48.30
C PRO A 317 -2.37 -2.72 -48.40
N ASN A 318 -2.04 -1.67 -49.15
CA ASN A 318 -2.87 -0.48 -49.38
C ASN A 318 -3.77 -0.55 -50.62
N LEU A 319 -3.83 -1.71 -51.29
CA LEU A 319 -4.78 -1.98 -52.37
C LEU A 319 -5.85 -2.94 -51.88
N PHE A 320 -7.11 -2.66 -52.18
CA PHE A 320 -8.24 -3.39 -51.58
C PHE A 320 -9.03 -4.24 -52.59
N VAL A 321 -8.67 -4.18 -53.86
CA VAL A 321 -9.30 -4.96 -54.93
C VAL A 321 -8.20 -5.57 -55.77
N TYR A 322 -8.32 -6.87 -56.02
CA TYR A 322 -7.44 -7.64 -56.88
C TYR A 322 -8.28 -8.47 -57.84
N SER A 323 -7.73 -8.73 -59.02
CA SER A 323 -8.33 -9.56 -60.04
C SER A 323 -7.37 -10.66 -60.45
N VAL A 324 -7.89 -11.85 -60.76
CA VAL A 324 -7.13 -12.96 -61.34
C VAL A 324 -8.04 -13.71 -62.32
N ARG A 325 -7.47 -14.32 -63.36
CA ARG A 325 -8.24 -15.15 -64.29
C ARG A 325 -8.02 -16.62 -63.97
N ALA A 326 -9.11 -17.38 -64.00
CA ALA A 326 -9.07 -18.83 -63.91
C ALA A 326 -9.17 -19.44 -65.31
N LYS A 327 -8.43 -20.52 -65.58
CA LYS A 327 -8.62 -21.36 -66.77
C LYS A 327 -9.91 -22.17 -66.64
N GLU A 328 -10.42 -22.68 -67.75
CA GLU A 328 -11.63 -23.52 -67.76
C GLU A 328 -11.47 -24.79 -66.90
N THR A 329 -10.25 -25.34 -66.85
CA THR A 329 -9.88 -26.52 -66.05
C THR A 329 -9.74 -26.23 -64.55
N GLU A 330 -9.68 -24.97 -64.13
CA GLU A 330 -9.56 -24.57 -62.73
C GLU A 330 -10.96 -24.43 -62.12
N ASN A 331 -11.36 -25.45 -61.35
CA ASN A 331 -12.69 -25.50 -60.72
C ASN A 331 -12.73 -24.96 -59.30
N LYS A 332 -11.57 -24.70 -58.70
CA LYS A 332 -11.45 -24.17 -57.35
C LYS A 332 -10.25 -23.23 -57.23
N ILE A 333 -10.36 -22.27 -56.33
CA ILE A 333 -9.27 -21.41 -55.88
C ILE A 333 -9.05 -21.63 -54.38
N THR A 334 -7.79 -21.60 -53.96
CA THR A 334 -7.36 -21.61 -52.56
C THR A 334 -6.71 -20.28 -52.25
N ILE A 335 -7.34 -19.46 -51.42
CA ILE A 335 -6.78 -18.20 -50.94
C ILE A 335 -6.00 -18.44 -49.65
N LYS A 336 -4.79 -17.89 -49.57
CA LYS A 336 -4.04 -17.75 -48.31
C LYS A 336 -3.86 -16.27 -48.00
N ALA A 337 -4.47 -15.83 -46.92
CA ALA A 337 -4.35 -14.48 -46.41
C ALA A 337 -3.71 -14.50 -45.01
N THR A 338 -2.80 -13.57 -44.77
CA THR A 338 -2.10 -13.42 -43.48
C THR A 338 -2.26 -11.98 -43.02
N PRO A 339 -2.94 -11.71 -41.90
CA PRO A 339 -2.94 -10.40 -41.27
C PRO A 339 -1.51 -9.93 -40.95
N LYS A 340 -1.31 -8.62 -40.92
CA LYS A 340 -0.04 -8.03 -40.50
C LYS A 340 0.13 -8.07 -38.99
N ASP A 341 -0.95 -7.82 -38.25
CA ASP A 341 -1.01 -8.11 -36.83
C ASP A 341 -1.45 -9.57 -36.61
N PRO A 342 -0.62 -10.44 -36.02
CA PRO A 342 -0.97 -11.84 -35.75
C PRO A 342 -2.18 -12.00 -34.80
N LYS A 343 -2.61 -10.93 -34.13
CA LYS A 343 -3.80 -10.94 -33.27
C LYS A 343 -5.07 -10.40 -33.95
N ALA A 344 -4.96 -9.88 -35.17
CA ALA A 344 -6.14 -9.47 -35.92
C ALA A 344 -6.99 -10.68 -36.31
N ARG A 345 -8.30 -10.51 -36.27
CA ARG A 345 -9.30 -11.50 -36.66
C ARG A 345 -9.47 -11.49 -38.18
N LEU A 346 -9.37 -12.67 -38.79
CA LEU A 346 -9.50 -12.86 -40.24
C LEU A 346 -10.81 -13.58 -40.56
N VAL A 347 -11.64 -12.98 -41.42
CA VAL A 347 -12.90 -13.56 -41.88
C VAL A 347 -12.91 -13.59 -43.41
N ILE A 348 -13.07 -14.77 -44.03
CA ILE A 348 -13.13 -14.92 -45.49
C ILE A 348 -14.50 -15.48 -45.86
N ASP A 349 -15.28 -14.75 -46.67
CA ASP A 349 -16.67 -15.09 -47.04
C ASP A 349 -17.51 -15.57 -45.84
N ASN A 350 -17.46 -14.80 -44.74
CA ASN A 350 -18.13 -15.08 -43.44
C ASN A 350 -17.58 -16.27 -42.63
N LYS A 351 -16.52 -16.94 -43.08
CA LYS A 351 -15.84 -17.99 -42.30
C LYS A 351 -14.69 -17.39 -41.49
N ASP A 352 -14.68 -17.66 -40.19
CA ASP A 352 -13.68 -17.15 -39.25
C ASP A 352 -12.43 -18.03 -39.23
N PHE A 353 -11.26 -17.42 -39.36
CA PHE A 353 -9.94 -18.05 -39.36
C PHE A 353 -9.06 -17.62 -38.18
N SER A 354 -9.62 -16.91 -37.19
CA SER A 354 -8.87 -16.29 -36.07
C SER A 354 -8.18 -17.26 -35.10
N ALA A 355 -8.40 -18.57 -35.23
CA ALA A 355 -7.71 -19.58 -34.42
C ALA A 355 -6.26 -19.83 -34.88
N SER A 356 -5.88 -19.36 -36.06
CA SER A 356 -4.52 -19.43 -36.60
C SER A 356 -4.17 -18.08 -37.21
N ALA A 357 -3.00 -17.51 -36.87
CA ALA A 357 -2.54 -16.19 -37.33
C ALA A 357 -2.44 -16.03 -38.88
N ALA A 358 -2.78 -17.07 -39.65
CA ALA A 358 -3.02 -17.06 -41.09
C ALA A 358 -4.19 -18.00 -41.40
N SER A 359 -4.90 -17.77 -42.51
CA SER A 359 -5.82 -18.80 -43.02
C SER A 359 -5.01 -20.03 -43.41
N SER A 360 -5.41 -21.23 -43.00
CA SER A 360 -4.81 -22.51 -43.47
C SER A 360 -5.06 -22.78 -44.96
N GLY A 361 -5.68 -21.85 -45.69
CA GLY A 361 -6.22 -21.99 -47.03
C GLY A 361 -7.75 -21.95 -47.00
N TYR A 362 -8.35 -20.90 -47.56
CA TYR A 362 -9.77 -20.84 -47.85
C TYR A 362 -10.01 -21.35 -49.27
N GLU A 363 -10.76 -22.43 -49.42
CA GLU A 363 -11.15 -22.96 -50.73
C GLU A 363 -12.52 -22.44 -51.17
N LYS A 364 -12.62 -22.03 -52.44
CA LYS A 364 -13.87 -21.66 -53.09
C LYS A 364 -14.01 -22.35 -54.43
N THR A 365 -15.14 -23.01 -54.66
CA THR A 365 -15.52 -23.55 -55.98
C THR A 365 -15.87 -22.40 -56.92
N LEU A 366 -15.36 -22.45 -58.16
CA LEU A 366 -15.54 -21.42 -59.18
C LEU A 366 -16.66 -21.79 -60.14
N VAL A 367 -17.63 -20.89 -60.30
CA VAL A 367 -18.62 -20.95 -61.38
C VAL A 367 -18.11 -20.18 -62.61
N LYS A 368 -18.68 -20.46 -63.78
CA LYS A 368 -18.38 -19.69 -64.99
C LYS A 368 -18.79 -18.22 -64.82
N GLY A 369 -18.02 -17.30 -65.38
CA GLY A 369 -18.21 -15.85 -65.18
C GLY A 369 -17.45 -15.30 -63.96
N LEU A 370 -17.96 -14.20 -63.40
CA LEU A 370 -17.33 -13.50 -62.28
C LEU A 370 -17.62 -14.20 -60.95
N ASN A 371 -16.57 -14.48 -60.18
CA ASN A 371 -16.63 -14.93 -58.80
C ASN A 371 -15.96 -13.88 -57.91
N THR A 372 -16.41 -13.73 -56.66
CA THR A 372 -15.85 -12.73 -55.73
C THR A 372 -15.55 -13.38 -54.39
N ILE A 373 -14.40 -13.07 -53.78
CA ILE A 373 -14.06 -13.46 -52.40
C ILE A 373 -13.88 -12.20 -51.58
N GLN A 374 -14.61 -12.10 -50.46
CA GLN A 374 -14.43 -11.02 -49.49
C GLN A 374 -13.55 -11.49 -48.33
N ILE A 375 -12.47 -10.75 -48.09
CA ILE A 375 -11.52 -11.00 -47.01
C ILE A 375 -11.58 -9.82 -46.06
N GLN A 376 -12.19 -9.99 -44.90
CA GLN A 376 -12.25 -8.98 -43.86
C GLN A 376 -11.16 -9.23 -42.81
N VAL A 377 -10.39 -8.20 -42.50
CA VAL A 377 -9.42 -8.20 -41.40
C VAL A 377 -9.91 -7.22 -40.35
N ILE A 378 -10.00 -7.66 -39.10
CA ILE A 378 -10.53 -6.90 -37.96
C ILE A 378 -9.40 -6.80 -36.92
N ALA A 379 -8.89 -5.60 -36.67
CA ALA A 379 -7.83 -5.35 -35.69
C ALA A 379 -8.34 -5.59 -34.25
N GLU A 380 -7.43 -5.68 -33.27
CA GLU A 380 -7.78 -5.87 -31.84
C GLU A 380 -8.77 -4.80 -31.31
N ASN A 381 -8.74 -3.58 -31.87
CA ASN A 381 -9.63 -2.49 -31.49
C ASN A 381 -11.02 -2.53 -32.17
N GLY A 382 -11.28 -3.52 -33.02
CA GLY A 382 -12.52 -3.67 -33.78
C GLY A 382 -12.57 -2.87 -35.09
N ALA A 383 -11.58 -2.01 -35.38
CA ALA A 383 -11.46 -1.41 -36.71
C ALA A 383 -11.22 -2.50 -37.75
N SER A 384 -11.81 -2.35 -38.94
CA SER A 384 -11.70 -3.40 -39.95
C SER A 384 -11.52 -2.84 -41.35
N ILE A 385 -10.96 -3.67 -42.22
CA ILE A 385 -10.84 -3.43 -43.65
C ILE A 385 -11.30 -4.65 -44.43
N LYS A 386 -11.65 -4.45 -45.70
CA LYS A 386 -12.02 -5.52 -46.63
C LYS A 386 -11.13 -5.49 -47.87
N TYR A 387 -10.57 -6.65 -48.21
CA TYR A 387 -9.95 -6.93 -49.49
C TYR A 387 -10.91 -7.77 -50.34
N THR A 388 -11.02 -7.45 -51.62
CA THR A 388 -11.86 -8.17 -52.59
C THR A 388 -10.96 -8.83 -53.61
N VAL A 389 -11.16 -10.13 -53.83
CA VAL A 389 -10.55 -10.86 -54.95
C VAL A 389 -11.63 -11.21 -55.94
N GLU A 390 -11.52 -10.66 -57.15
CA GLU A 390 -12.38 -10.94 -58.29
C GLU A 390 -11.72 -12.00 -59.18
N ILE A 391 -12.44 -13.07 -59.46
CA ILE A 391 -11.95 -14.18 -60.27
C ILE A 391 -12.83 -14.29 -61.51
N GLN A 392 -12.25 -14.00 -62.67
CA GLN A 392 -12.93 -14.18 -63.94
C GLN A 392 -12.65 -15.58 -64.46
N LYS A 393 -13.68 -16.42 -64.52
CA LYS A 393 -13.66 -17.72 -65.22
C LYS A 393 -14.36 -17.59 -66.57
N PRO A 394 -13.84 -18.19 -67.66
CA PRO A 394 -14.52 -18.21 -68.96
C PRO A 394 -15.98 -18.69 -68.87
N ILE A 395 -16.85 -18.08 -69.69
CA ILE A 395 -18.29 -18.40 -69.82
C ILE A 395 -18.48 -19.60 -70.75
#